data_AF-F0IF71-F1
#
_entry.id   AF-F0IF71-F1
#
_cell.length_a   1.000
_cell.length_b   1.000
_cell.length_c   1.000
_cell.angle_alpha   90.00
_cell.angle_beta   90.00
_cell.angle_gamma   90.00
#
_symmetry.space_group_name_H-M   'P 1'
#
loop_
_entity.id
_entity.type
_entity.pdbx_description
1 polymer ?
#
loop_
_entity_poly.entity_id
_entity_poly.type
_entity_poly.pdbx_seq_one_letter_code
_entity_poly.pdbx_strand_id
1 'polypeptide(L)'
;MKIFFTLLSICCCVFFSRAQQTQKEVVEQFITSILQTEEGDYPGLWKMLKITQTIPEEEGGMEKINQVFALLKNQIQKREYIIVSSEEALQIMETENDKRSSDILFSDKGTVFYVYLTYFKRFLIRSPIVVNDKNEIIAIFIDYCKDNKICIKYL
;
A
#
# COMPACT_ATOMS: atom_id res chain seq x y z
N MET A 1 24.20 2.57 33.91
CA MET A 1 23.85 1.82 32.68
C MET A 1 22.33 1.75 32.40
N LYS A 2 21.54 2.76 32.78
CA LYS A 2 20.09 2.85 32.45
C LYS A 2 19.74 3.96 31.45
N ILE A 3 20.57 5.02 31.40
CA ILE A 3 20.36 6.20 30.54
C ILE A 3 20.62 5.89 29.04
N PHE A 4 21.54 4.96 28.75
CA PHE A 4 21.88 4.56 27.39
C PHE A 4 20.73 3.80 26.69
N PHE A 5 19.98 2.97 27.41
CA PHE A 5 18.86 2.21 26.85
C PHE A 5 17.64 3.09 26.55
N THR A 6 17.37 4.10 27.38
CA THR A 6 16.27 5.06 27.14
C THR A 6 16.55 5.97 25.95
N LEU A 7 17.78 6.44 25.76
CA LEU A 7 18.15 7.29 24.60
C LEU A 7 18.12 6.50 23.28
N LEU A 8 18.57 5.25 23.29
CA LEU A 8 18.54 4.38 22.11
C LEU A 8 17.08 4.05 21.70
N SER A 9 16.21 3.79 22.68
CA SER A 9 14.78 3.53 22.43
C SER A 9 14.04 4.74 21.86
N ILE A 10 14.29 5.95 22.35
CA ILE A 10 13.64 7.18 21.88
C ILE A 10 14.11 7.53 20.47
N CYS A 11 15.40 7.42 20.17
CA CYS A 11 15.91 7.63 18.81
C CYS A 11 15.24 6.66 17.82
N CYS A 12 15.18 5.36 18.14
CA CYS A 12 14.56 4.38 17.26
C CYS A 12 13.10 4.75 16.95
N CYS A 13 12.29 5.06 17.96
CA CYS A 13 10.88 5.40 17.75
C CYS A 13 10.67 6.62 16.85
N VAL A 14 11.50 7.67 17.02
CA VAL A 14 11.43 8.89 16.19
C VAL A 14 11.88 8.62 14.75
N PHE A 15 12.94 7.84 14.55
CA PHE A 15 13.39 7.47 13.20
C PHE A 15 12.39 6.56 12.47
N PHE A 16 11.81 5.58 13.16
CA PHE A 16 10.77 4.71 12.58
C PHE A 16 9.53 5.51 12.17
N SER A 17 9.07 6.43 13.02
CA SER A 17 7.94 7.32 12.70
C SER A 17 8.22 8.21 11.49
N ARG A 18 9.45 8.75 11.39
CA ARG A 18 9.83 9.60 10.24
C ARG A 18 9.94 8.80 8.93
N ALA A 19 10.53 7.60 8.97
CA ALA A 19 10.66 6.74 7.80
C ALA A 19 9.29 6.32 7.26
N GLN A 20 8.38 5.90 8.14
CA GLN A 20 7.01 5.54 7.76
C GLN A 20 6.25 6.74 7.17
N GLN A 21 6.43 7.94 7.74
CA GLN A 21 5.82 9.16 7.20
C GLN A 21 6.31 9.48 5.78
N THR A 22 7.61 9.35 5.51
CA THR A 22 8.14 9.53 4.14
C THR A 22 7.59 8.49 3.17
N GLN A 23 7.46 7.23 3.60
CA GLN A 23 6.85 6.19 2.77
C GLN A 23 5.37 6.48 2.50
N LYS A 24 4.63 7.00 3.49
CA LYS A 24 3.23 7.43 3.33
C LYS A 24 3.09 8.55 2.30
N GLU A 25 3.97 9.55 2.33
CA GLU A 25 4.02 10.63 1.34
C GLU A 25 4.24 10.11 -0.09
N VAL A 26 5.09 9.09 -0.27
CA VAL A 26 5.26 8.43 -1.58
C VAL A 26 3.94 7.81 -2.06
N VAL A 27 3.20 7.15 -1.17
CA VAL A 27 1.89 6.56 -1.51
C VAL A 27 0.87 7.64 -1.86
N GLU A 28 0.84 8.74 -1.09
CA GLU A 28 -0.05 9.88 -1.35
C GLU A 28 0.23 10.52 -2.72
N GLN A 29 1.51 10.72 -3.06
CA GLN A 29 1.92 11.22 -4.37
C GLN A 29 1.54 10.26 -5.51
N PHE A 30 1.72 8.95 -5.30
CA PHE A 30 1.32 7.93 -6.26
C PHE A 30 -0.18 7.92 -6.52
N ILE A 31 -0.99 7.92 -5.47
CA ILE A 31 -2.46 7.99 -5.58
C ILE A 31 -2.91 9.29 -6.27
N THR A 32 -2.31 10.42 -5.89
CA THR A 32 -2.57 11.72 -6.53
C THR A 32 -2.28 11.66 -8.04
N SER A 33 -1.15 11.06 -8.41
CA SER A 33 -0.76 10.90 -9.81
C SER A 33 -1.76 10.05 -10.60
N ILE A 34 -2.25 8.94 -10.02
CA ILE A 34 -3.32 8.13 -10.61
C ILE A 34 -4.60 8.95 -10.83
N LEU A 35 -5.02 9.72 -9.83
CA LEU A 35 -6.25 10.52 -9.91
C LEU A 35 -6.20 11.59 -11.00
N GLN A 36 -5.02 12.18 -11.20
CA GLN A 36 -4.81 13.27 -12.16
C GLN A 36 -4.54 12.79 -13.59
N THR A 37 -4.14 11.54 -13.78
CA THR A 37 -3.76 10.99 -15.09
C THR A 37 -4.97 10.37 -15.79
N GLU A 38 -5.13 10.59 -17.09
CA GLU A 38 -6.15 9.91 -17.92
C GLU A 38 -5.77 8.44 -18.15
N GLU A 39 -6.77 7.55 -18.31
CA GLU A 39 -6.51 6.10 -18.38
C GLU A 39 -5.57 5.71 -19.53
N GLY A 40 -5.66 6.39 -20.68
CA GLY A 40 -4.78 6.15 -21.82
C GLY A 40 -3.30 6.46 -21.55
N ASP A 41 -3.01 7.27 -20.54
CA ASP A 41 -1.66 7.73 -20.19
C ASP A 41 -1.05 6.97 -18.98
N TYR A 42 -1.77 5.98 -18.45
CA TYR A 42 -1.30 5.15 -17.33
C TYR A 42 0.07 4.49 -17.50
N PRO A 43 0.49 4.04 -18.70
CA PRO A 43 1.86 3.53 -18.89
C PRO A 43 2.96 4.53 -18.45
N GLY A 44 2.69 5.84 -18.54
CA GLY A 44 3.62 6.88 -18.09
C GLY A 44 3.85 6.90 -16.57
N LEU A 45 2.95 6.32 -15.78
CA LEU A 45 3.06 6.22 -14.32
C LEU A 45 3.87 5.00 -13.86
N TRP A 46 4.19 4.05 -14.74
CA TRP A 46 4.94 2.83 -14.36
C TRP A 46 6.32 3.16 -13.78
N LYS A 47 6.91 4.29 -14.16
CA LYS A 47 8.18 4.80 -13.59
C LYS A 47 8.13 5.10 -12.09
N MET A 48 6.93 5.24 -11.50
CA MET A 48 6.75 5.40 -10.06
C MET A 48 6.84 4.06 -9.31
N LEU A 49 6.84 2.95 -10.06
CA LEU A 49 6.90 1.60 -9.54
C LEU A 49 8.30 1.03 -9.76
N LYS A 50 8.75 0.22 -8.80
CA LYS A 50 9.95 -0.61 -8.92
C LYS A 50 9.56 -1.96 -9.51
N ILE A 51 9.42 -1.99 -10.82
CA ILE A 51 9.12 -3.21 -11.58
C ILE A 51 10.44 -3.97 -11.79
N THR A 52 10.54 -5.15 -11.20
CA THR A 52 11.71 -6.04 -11.29
C THR A 52 11.39 -7.37 -11.98
N GLN A 53 10.12 -7.66 -12.20
CA GLN A 53 9.63 -8.91 -12.77
C GLN A 53 8.56 -8.63 -13.84
N THR A 54 8.52 -9.49 -14.86
CA THR A 54 7.42 -9.48 -15.83
C THR A 54 6.23 -10.24 -15.25
N ILE A 55 5.04 -9.64 -15.31
CA ILE A 55 3.80 -10.34 -14.99
C ILE A 55 3.48 -11.29 -16.15
N PRO A 56 3.31 -12.60 -15.93
CA PRO A 56 3.01 -13.54 -17.00
C PRO A 56 1.71 -13.17 -17.73
N GLU A 57 1.64 -13.42 -19.04
CA GLU A 57 0.46 -13.11 -19.85
C GLU A 57 -0.79 -13.85 -19.35
N GLU A 58 -0.63 -15.09 -18.88
CA GLU A 58 -1.69 -15.87 -18.24
C GLU A 58 -2.22 -15.27 -16.93
N GLU A 59 -1.43 -14.41 -16.27
CA GLU A 59 -1.84 -13.66 -15.07
C GLU A 59 -2.39 -12.27 -15.41
N GLY A 60 -2.49 -11.91 -16.70
CA GLY A 60 -2.99 -10.64 -17.21
C GLY A 60 -1.92 -9.68 -17.75
N GLY A 61 -0.65 -10.12 -17.81
CA GLY A 61 0.45 -9.34 -18.36
C GLY A 61 0.71 -8.03 -17.62
N MET A 62 1.55 -7.18 -18.21
CA MET A 62 1.87 -5.86 -17.65
C MET A 62 0.66 -4.92 -17.58
N GLU A 63 -0.36 -5.15 -18.41
CA GLU A 63 -1.60 -4.36 -18.44
C GLU A 63 -2.38 -4.44 -17.12
N LYS A 64 -2.17 -5.48 -16.32
CA LYS A 64 -2.71 -5.61 -14.96
C LYS A 64 -2.38 -4.39 -14.09
N ILE A 65 -1.24 -3.74 -14.30
CA ILE A 65 -0.85 -2.52 -13.59
C ILE A 65 -1.83 -1.38 -13.89
N ASN A 66 -2.17 -1.17 -15.17
CA ASN A 66 -3.13 -0.13 -15.58
C ASN A 66 -4.54 -0.43 -15.05
N GLN A 67 -4.94 -1.71 -15.02
CA GLN A 67 -6.21 -2.12 -14.45
C GLN A 67 -6.29 -1.80 -12.95
N VAL A 68 -5.20 -1.95 -12.20
CA VAL A 68 -5.12 -1.55 -10.79
C VAL A 68 -5.24 -0.04 -10.64
N PHE A 69 -4.59 0.75 -11.50
CA PHE A 69 -4.72 2.21 -11.49
C PHE A 69 -6.16 2.64 -11.76
N ALA A 70 -6.81 2.06 -12.78
CA ALA A 70 -8.21 2.32 -13.10
C ALA A 70 -9.13 1.97 -11.92
N LEU A 71 -8.90 0.81 -11.29
CA LEU A 71 -9.67 0.38 -10.12
C LEU A 71 -9.50 1.34 -8.96
N LEU A 72 -8.27 1.73 -8.62
CA LEU A 72 -8.00 2.71 -7.57
C LEU A 72 -8.72 4.03 -7.88
N LYS A 73 -8.53 4.59 -9.09
CA LYS A 73 -9.17 5.85 -9.50
C LYS A 73 -10.68 5.77 -9.37
N ASN A 74 -11.31 4.73 -9.94
CA ASN A 74 -12.76 4.57 -9.90
C ASN A 74 -13.31 4.41 -8.47
N GLN A 75 -12.55 3.80 -7.56
CA GLN A 75 -12.97 3.60 -6.18
C GLN A 75 -12.76 4.82 -5.27
N ILE A 76 -11.89 5.76 -5.64
CA ILE A 76 -11.51 6.89 -4.77
C ILE A 76 -11.87 8.26 -5.36
N GLN A 77 -12.05 8.37 -6.68
CA GLN A 77 -12.35 9.63 -7.33
C GLN A 77 -13.65 10.22 -6.77
N LYS A 78 -13.59 11.49 -6.34
CA LYS A 78 -14.68 12.24 -5.69
C LYS A 78 -15.13 11.67 -4.34
N ARG A 79 -14.29 10.87 -3.67
CA ARG A 79 -14.56 10.34 -2.33
C ARG A 79 -13.48 10.80 -1.36
N GLU A 80 -13.88 10.99 -0.11
CA GLU A 80 -12.94 11.21 0.98
C GLU A 80 -12.24 9.90 1.33
N TYR A 81 -10.92 9.96 1.46
CA TYR A 81 -10.09 8.83 1.84
C TYR A 81 -8.90 9.28 2.66
N ILE A 82 -8.33 8.34 3.41
CA ILE A 82 -7.01 8.50 4.04
C ILE A 82 -6.13 7.32 3.65
N ILE A 83 -4.82 7.54 3.64
CA ILE A 83 -3.83 6.47 3.53
C ILE A 83 -3.45 6.05 4.95
N VAL A 84 -3.44 4.75 5.20
CA VAL A 84 -3.11 4.19 6.50
C VAL A 84 -2.19 2.98 6.36
N SER A 85 -1.26 2.82 7.28
CA SER A 85 -0.41 1.62 7.34
C SER A 85 -1.22 0.39 7.76
N SER A 86 -0.62 -0.80 7.69
CA SER A 86 -1.27 -2.03 8.16
C SER A 86 -1.54 -2.01 9.67
N GLU A 87 -0.63 -1.43 10.44
CA GLU A 87 -0.82 -1.24 11.89
C GLU A 87 -1.99 -0.30 12.17
N GLU A 88 -2.06 0.84 11.47
CA GLU A 88 -3.18 1.78 11.58
C GLU A 88 -4.50 1.13 11.12
N ALA A 89 -4.47 0.34 10.05
CA ALA A 89 -5.64 -0.38 9.53
C ALA A 89 -6.17 -1.42 10.54
N LEU A 90 -5.29 -2.19 11.19
CA LEU A 90 -5.68 -3.11 12.24
C LEU A 90 -6.35 -2.38 13.42
N GLN A 91 -5.78 -1.27 13.87
CA GLN A 91 -6.34 -0.47 14.97
C GLN A 91 -7.75 0.05 14.63
N ILE A 92 -7.95 0.53 13.40
CA ILE A 92 -9.28 0.95 12.92
C ILE A 92 -10.25 -0.24 12.96
N MET A 93 -9.87 -1.39 12.42
CA MET A 93 -10.74 -2.58 12.37
C MET A 93 -11.08 -3.13 13.76
N GLU A 94 -10.12 -3.15 14.68
CA GLU A 94 -10.36 -3.54 16.08
C GLU A 94 -11.35 -2.60 16.75
N THR A 95 -11.19 -1.29 16.54
CA THR A 95 -12.11 -0.27 17.08
C THR A 95 -13.52 -0.42 16.50
N GLU A 96 -13.63 -0.83 15.24
CA GLU A 96 -14.92 -1.05 14.57
C GLU A 96 -15.49 -2.47 14.74
N ASN A 97 -14.79 -3.35 15.47
CA ASN A 97 -15.15 -4.76 15.68
C ASN A 97 -15.37 -5.52 14.36
N ASP A 98 -14.56 -5.24 13.34
CA ASP A 98 -14.64 -5.89 12.03
C ASP A 98 -13.87 -7.22 12.03
N LYS A 99 -14.57 -8.31 11.70
CA LYS A 99 -14.00 -9.66 11.59
C LYS A 99 -13.07 -9.85 10.39
N ARG A 100 -12.94 -8.86 9.51
CA ARG A 100 -12.05 -8.86 8.34
C ARG A 100 -10.63 -8.40 8.63
N SER A 101 -10.24 -8.21 9.90
CA SER A 101 -8.86 -7.91 10.29
C SER A 101 -7.83 -8.91 9.76
N SER A 102 -8.23 -10.17 9.55
CA SER A 102 -7.40 -11.20 8.92
C SER A 102 -6.99 -10.90 7.49
N ASP A 103 -7.70 -10.00 6.81
CA ASP A 103 -7.45 -9.66 5.41
C ASP A 103 -6.41 -8.54 5.26
N ILE A 104 -6.01 -7.89 6.36
CA ILE A 104 -4.92 -6.91 6.39
C ILE A 104 -3.58 -7.65 6.34
N LEU A 105 -2.86 -7.45 5.25
CA LEU A 105 -1.56 -8.07 4.99
C LEU A 105 -0.41 -7.19 5.46
N PHE A 106 0.60 -7.84 6.00
CA PHE A 106 1.93 -7.28 6.27
C PHE A 106 2.93 -7.79 5.24
N SER A 107 4.06 -7.11 5.10
CA SER A 107 5.15 -7.47 4.18
C SER A 107 6.48 -7.42 4.92
N ASP A 108 7.32 -8.43 4.69
CA ASP A 108 8.70 -8.46 5.15
C ASP A 108 9.64 -7.60 4.27
N LYS A 109 9.17 -7.19 3.09
CA LYS A 109 9.94 -6.38 2.13
C LYS A 109 9.69 -4.88 2.21
N GLY A 110 8.80 -4.41 3.08
CA GLY A 110 8.42 -3.01 3.15
C GLY A 110 7.13 -2.75 3.91
N THR A 111 6.84 -1.48 4.14
CA THR A 111 5.61 -1.04 4.81
C THR A 111 4.44 -1.13 3.85
N VAL A 112 3.33 -1.74 4.31
CA VAL A 112 2.11 -1.90 3.51
C VAL A 112 1.11 -0.82 3.91
N PHE A 113 0.62 -0.08 2.92
CA PHE A 113 -0.38 0.95 3.06
C PHE A 113 -1.68 0.57 2.35
N TYR A 114 -2.80 1.01 2.91
CA TYR A 114 -4.13 0.86 2.36
C TYR A 114 -4.82 2.21 2.20
N VAL A 115 -5.67 2.30 1.18
CA VAL A 115 -6.66 3.35 1.08
C VAL A 115 -7.85 2.98 1.95
N TYR A 116 -8.21 3.85 2.89
CA TYR A 116 -9.41 3.74 3.71
C TYR A 116 -10.42 4.81 3.29
N LEU A 117 -11.58 4.37 2.80
CA LEU A 117 -12.70 5.24 2.45
C LEU A 117 -13.48 5.58 3.72
N THR A 118 -13.29 6.79 4.25
CA THR A 118 -13.75 7.20 5.58
C THR A 118 -15.27 7.16 5.71
N TYR A 119 -15.99 7.67 4.71
CA TYR A 119 -17.46 7.67 4.69
C TYR A 119 -18.06 6.25 4.70
N PHE A 120 -17.43 5.33 3.96
CA PHE A 120 -17.92 3.96 3.80
C PHE A 120 -17.37 2.99 4.85
N LYS A 121 -16.43 3.46 5.68
CA LYS A 121 -15.71 2.64 6.66
C LYS A 121 -15.14 1.36 6.05
N ARG A 122 -14.47 1.51 4.91
CA ARG A 122 -14.01 0.37 4.11
C ARG A 122 -12.63 0.60 3.52
N PHE A 123 -11.81 -0.44 3.61
CA PHE A 123 -10.50 -0.51 2.98
C PHE A 123 -10.59 -1.04 1.54
N LEU A 124 -9.72 -0.52 0.68
CA LEU A 124 -9.43 -1.12 -0.62
C LEU A 124 -8.40 -2.25 -0.49
N ILE A 125 -8.78 -3.32 0.21
CA ILE A 125 -7.88 -4.43 0.61
C ILE A 125 -7.22 -5.12 -0.59
N ARG A 126 -7.84 -5.08 -1.77
CA ARG A 126 -7.29 -5.70 -2.99
C ARG A 126 -6.16 -4.92 -3.65
N SER A 127 -5.91 -3.70 -3.19
CA SER A 127 -4.88 -2.81 -3.74
C SER A 127 -3.99 -2.26 -2.63
N PRO A 128 -3.31 -3.14 -1.85
CA PRO A 128 -2.29 -2.68 -0.91
C PRO A 128 -1.13 -2.07 -1.70
N ILE A 129 -0.51 -1.05 -1.13
CA ILE A 129 0.65 -0.39 -1.72
C ILE A 129 1.83 -0.64 -0.79
N VAL A 130 2.85 -1.34 -1.28
CA VAL A 130 4.02 -1.70 -0.48
C VAL A 130 5.20 -0.84 -0.88
N VAL A 131 5.78 -0.17 0.11
CA VAL A 131 6.93 0.71 -0.06
C VAL A 131 8.13 0.14 0.68
N ASN A 132 9.25 -0.06 -0.02
CA ASN A 132 10.47 -0.59 0.58
C ASN A 132 11.23 0.49 1.40
N ASP A 133 12.33 0.10 2.03
CA ASP A 133 13.21 0.97 2.83
C ASP A 133 13.88 2.10 2.02
N LYS A 134 13.91 1.99 0.69
CA LYS A 134 14.39 3.01 -0.24
C LYS A 134 13.28 3.94 -0.75
N ASN A 135 12.08 3.85 -0.18
CA ASN A 135 10.91 4.60 -0.59
C ASN A 135 10.44 4.30 -2.03
N GLU A 136 10.70 3.08 -2.53
CA GLU A 136 10.23 2.62 -3.83
C GLU A 136 8.95 1.78 -3.68
N ILE A 137 7.95 2.00 -4.55
CA ILE A 137 6.72 1.19 -4.57
C ILE A 137 7.03 -0.16 -5.25
N ILE A 138 6.95 -1.25 -4.50
CA ILE A 138 7.33 -2.60 -4.94
C ILE A 138 6.13 -3.56 -5.09
N ALA A 139 4.92 -3.16 -4.69
CA ALA A 139 3.69 -3.90 -4.93
C ALA A 139 2.48 -2.97 -4.85
N ILE A 140 1.45 -3.24 -5.66
CA ILE A 140 0.21 -2.47 -5.71
C ILE A 140 -1.07 -3.33 -5.74
N PHE A 141 -0.93 -4.66 -5.69
CA PHE A 141 -2.04 -5.59 -5.74
C PHE A 141 -1.74 -6.91 -5.02
N ILE A 142 -2.81 -7.66 -4.75
CA ILE A 142 -2.75 -9.02 -4.22
C ILE A 142 -3.20 -10.03 -5.27
N ASP A 143 -2.86 -11.29 -5.04
CA ASP A 143 -3.39 -12.42 -5.80
C ASP A 143 -3.47 -13.65 -4.90
N TYR A 144 -3.88 -14.77 -5.48
CA TYR A 144 -3.79 -16.08 -4.83
C TYR A 144 -2.39 -16.68 -5.04
N CYS A 145 -1.70 -16.93 -3.93
CA CYS A 145 -0.48 -17.71 -3.88
C CYS A 145 -0.79 -19.22 -3.71
N LYS A 146 0.28 -20.02 -3.56
CA LYS A 146 0.18 -21.44 -3.19
C LYS A 146 -0.83 -21.64 -2.05
N ASP A 147 -1.60 -22.72 -2.17
CA ASP A 147 -2.66 -23.11 -1.22
C ASP A 147 -3.86 -22.14 -1.16
N ASN A 148 -4.14 -21.41 -2.26
CA ASN A 148 -5.25 -20.46 -2.37
C ASN A 148 -5.26 -19.37 -1.28
N LYS A 149 -4.08 -19.05 -0.74
CA LYS A 149 -3.92 -17.97 0.24
C LYS A 149 -3.71 -16.66 -0.48
N ILE A 150 -4.41 -15.63 -0.02
CA ILE A 150 -4.18 -14.25 -0.48
C ILE A 150 -2.75 -13.84 -0.11
N CYS A 151 -2.03 -13.25 -1.06
CA CYS A 151 -0.68 -12.75 -0.86
C CYS A 151 -0.41 -11.48 -1.68
N ILE A 152 0.58 -10.71 -1.23
CA ILE A 152 1.09 -9.55 -1.96
C ILE A 152 1.87 -10.03 -3.18
N LYS A 153 1.56 -9.46 -4.36
CA LYS A 153 2.34 -9.69 -5.58
C LYS A 153 3.33 -8.55 -5.77
N TYR A 154 4.61 -8.88 -5.70
CA TYR A 154 5.70 -7.94 -5.92
C TYR A 154 5.93 -7.71 -7.42
N LEU A 155 6.30 -6.48 -7.77
CA LEU A 155 6.52 -5.98 -9.13
C LEU A 155 7.94 -6.24 -9.64
#